data_AF-A0A497GEK3-F1
#
_entry.id   AF-A0A497GEK3-F1
#
_cell.length_a   1.000
_cell.length_b   1.000
_cell.length_c   1.000
_cell.angle_alpha   90.00
_cell.angle_beta   90.00
_cell.angle_gamma   90.00
#
_symmetry.space_group_name_H-M   'P 1'
#
loop_
_entity.id
_entity.type
_entity.pdbx_description
1 polymer ?
#
loop_
_entity_poly.entity_id
_entity_poly.type
_entity_poly.pdbx_seq_one_letter_code
_entity_poly.pdbx_strand_id
1 'polypeptide(L)'
;MQYHDVCCLGKQAQRLLQQVPRERVKFILLDDMKKDTRSTWLEILDFLGLDDDGRTIFPVKNRAKVVKLKALTLLNKTYASFIQRLALNPLGTGFLTFLNKLNIQECSRPPLPLEFRQELLEAFYDDICLLEEIIGRDLSSWKNLTESYPAKRSL
;
A
#
# COMPACT_ATOMS: atom_id res chain seq x y z
N MET A 1 17.05 13.40 5.02
CA MET A 1 17.98 12.29 4.69
C MET A 1 17.38 10.90 4.92
N GLN A 2 16.71 10.59 6.04
CA GLN A 2 16.20 9.22 6.29
C GLN A 2 15.14 8.69 5.30
N TYR A 3 14.34 9.58 4.67
CA TYR A 3 13.26 9.15 3.78
C TYR A 3 13.77 8.56 2.45
N HIS A 4 14.88 9.10 1.90
CA HIS A 4 15.45 8.63 0.64
C HIS A 4 15.96 7.20 0.75
N ASP A 5 16.78 6.91 1.76
CA ASP A 5 17.35 5.57 1.97
C ASP A 5 16.29 4.49 2.21
N VAL A 6 15.19 4.85 2.89
CA VAL A 6 14.07 3.93 3.16
C VAL A 6 13.27 3.62 1.89
N CYS A 7 13.25 4.52 0.92
CA CYS A 7 12.54 4.34 -0.34
C CYS A 7 13.40 3.73 -1.46
N CYS A 8 14.71 3.60 -1.27
CA CYS A 8 15.61 2.94 -2.22
C CYS A 8 15.47 1.41 -2.21
N LEU A 9 14.46 0.89 -2.89
CA LEU A 9 14.15 -0.55 -2.98
C LEU A 9 15.23 -1.33 -3.74
N GLY A 10 15.86 -0.75 -4.76
CA GLY A 10 16.95 -1.39 -5.50
C GLY A 10 18.14 -1.70 -4.58
N LYS A 11 18.60 -0.70 -3.83
CA LYS A 11 19.65 -0.87 -2.81
C LYS A 11 19.26 -1.90 -1.74
N GLN A 12 18.00 -1.91 -1.29
CA GLN A 12 17.53 -2.88 -0.29
C GLN A 12 17.49 -4.30 -0.85
N ALA A 13 17.00 -4.48 -2.08
CA ALA A 13 16.99 -5.77 -2.76
C ALA A 13 18.41 -6.30 -2.98
N GLN A 14 19.34 -5.43 -3.37
CA GLN A 14 20.74 -5.79 -3.54
C GLN A 14 21.36 -6.30 -2.23
N ARG A 15 21.14 -5.57 -1.12
CA ARG A 15 21.62 -5.98 0.21
C ARG A 15 21.01 -7.31 0.67
N LEU A 16 19.74 -7.55 0.38
CA LEU A 16 19.08 -8.82 0.67
C LEU A 16 19.77 -9.97 -0.08
N LEU A 17 20.02 -9.78 -1.38
CA LEU A 17 20.62 -10.82 -2.23
C LEU A 17 22.11 -11.09 -1.95
N GLN A 18 22.79 -10.17 -1.28
CA GLN A 18 24.14 -10.42 -0.74
C GLN A 18 24.13 -11.42 0.43
N GLN A 19 22.98 -11.60 1.10
CA GLN A 19 22.84 -12.47 2.27
C GLN A 19 22.01 -13.71 2.00
N VAL A 20 21.09 -13.63 1.03
CA VAL A 20 20.13 -14.69 0.71
C VAL A 20 20.26 -15.06 -0.77
N PRO A 21 20.42 -16.35 -1.12
CA PRO A 21 20.45 -16.80 -2.51
C PRO A 21 19.21 -16.37 -3.28
N ARG A 22 19.37 -16.02 -4.56
CA ARG A 22 18.30 -15.46 -5.42
C ARG A 22 17.09 -16.38 -5.52
N GLU A 23 17.32 -17.69 -5.51
CA GLU A 23 16.30 -18.74 -5.64
C GLU A 23 15.39 -18.79 -4.41
N ARG A 24 15.81 -18.23 -3.27
CA ARG A 24 15.01 -18.14 -2.04
C ARG A 24 14.28 -16.81 -1.91
N VAL A 25 14.29 -15.97 -2.94
CA VAL A 25 13.64 -14.66 -2.95
C VAL A 25 12.73 -14.55 -4.18
N LYS A 26 11.43 -14.40 -3.94
CA LYS A 26 10.45 -14.07 -4.99
C LYS A 26 10.06 -12.59 -4.88
N PHE A 27 10.32 -11.84 -5.94
CA PHE A 27 9.85 -10.46 -6.09
C PHE A 27 8.48 -10.48 -6.75
N ILE A 28 7.54 -9.72 -6.20
CA ILE A 28 6.16 -9.62 -6.69
C ILE A 28 5.80 -8.15 -6.79
N LEU A 29 5.41 -7.71 -7.97
CA LEU A 29 4.91 -6.36 -8.16
C LEU A 29 3.44 -6.30 -7.73
N LEU A 30 3.12 -5.31 -6.91
CA LEU A 30 1.75 -5.09 -6.45
C LEU A 30 0.80 -4.85 -7.64
N ASP A 31 1.29 -4.29 -8.74
CA ASP A 31 0.48 -4.03 -9.94
C ASP A 31 0.13 -5.32 -10.69
N ASP A 32 1.01 -6.32 -10.70
CA ASP A 32 0.68 -7.67 -11.21
C ASP A 32 -0.44 -8.28 -10.36
N MET A 33 -0.30 -8.22 -9.03
CA MET A 33 -1.30 -8.76 -8.12
C MET A 33 -2.65 -8.05 -8.24
N LYS A 34 -2.68 -6.75 -8.54
CA LYS A 34 -3.92 -6.01 -8.81
C LYS A 34 -4.54 -6.39 -10.16
N LYS A 35 -3.71 -6.65 -11.18
CA LYS A 35 -4.15 -6.98 -12.53
C LYS A 35 -4.71 -8.40 -12.60
N ASP A 36 -4.01 -9.35 -12.00
CA ASP A 36 -4.42 -10.75 -11.94
C ASP A 36 -3.94 -11.40 -10.62
N THR A 37 -4.78 -11.26 -9.58
CA THR A 37 -4.47 -11.81 -8.26
C THR A 37 -4.36 -13.33 -8.27
N ARG A 38 -5.13 -14.01 -9.12
CA ARG A 38 -5.12 -15.48 -9.17
C ARG A 38 -3.82 -16.00 -9.76
N SER A 39 -3.36 -15.43 -10.87
CA SER A 39 -2.07 -15.80 -11.47
C SER A 39 -0.92 -15.56 -10.49
N THR A 40 -0.86 -14.37 -9.87
CA THR A 40 0.17 -14.08 -8.85
C THR A 40 0.10 -15.03 -7.65
N TRP A 41 -1.09 -15.44 -7.23
CA TRP A 41 -1.26 -16.43 -6.15
C TRP A 41 -0.67 -17.78 -6.52
N LEU A 42 -0.94 -18.27 -7.73
CA LEU A 42 -0.38 -19.54 -8.21
C LEU A 42 1.15 -19.49 -8.30
N GLU A 43 1.71 -18.37 -8.77
CA GLU A 43 3.17 -18.17 -8.77
C GLU A 43 3.79 -18.21 -7.36
N ILE A 44 3.06 -17.74 -6.33
CA ILE A 44 3.49 -17.81 -4.95
C ILE A 44 3.47 -19.26 -4.47
N LEU A 45 2.40 -20.01 -4.76
CA LEU A 45 2.29 -21.41 -4.37
C LEU A 45 3.39 -22.25 -5.01
N ASP A 46 3.64 -22.07 -6.31
CA ASP A 46 4.73 -22.72 -7.04
C ASP A 46 6.10 -22.41 -6.41
N PHE A 47 6.38 -21.13 -6.12
CA PHE A 47 7.61 -20.73 -5.44
C PHE A 47 7.78 -21.36 -4.05
N LEU A 48 6.68 -21.58 -3.33
CA LEU A 48 6.68 -22.23 -2.01
C LEU A 48 6.66 -23.76 -2.10
N GLY A 49 6.51 -24.34 -3.29
CA GLY A 49 6.35 -25.79 -3.48
C GLY A 49 5.02 -26.33 -2.93
N LEU A 50 3.95 -25.54 -3.03
CA LEU A 50 2.61 -25.88 -2.56
C LEU A 50 1.65 -26.13 -3.73
N ASP A 51 0.72 -27.05 -3.55
CA ASP A 51 -0.35 -27.30 -4.52
C ASP A 51 -1.40 -26.17 -4.53
N ASP A 52 -2.07 -26.02 -5.67
CA ASP A 52 -3.17 -25.07 -5.83
C ASP A 52 -4.37 -25.43 -4.94
N ASP A 53 -4.73 -24.53 -4.03
CA ASP A 53 -5.87 -24.68 -3.11
C ASP A 53 -7.24 -24.38 -3.77
N GLY A 54 -7.27 -24.09 -5.06
CA GLY A 54 -8.49 -23.77 -5.83
C GLY A 54 -9.09 -22.41 -5.50
N ARG A 55 -8.38 -21.55 -4.75
CA ARG A 55 -8.89 -20.24 -4.32
C ARG A 55 -9.03 -19.26 -5.48
N THR A 56 -10.27 -18.87 -5.76
CA THR A 56 -10.58 -17.90 -6.83
C THR A 56 -11.06 -16.55 -6.29
N ILE A 57 -11.39 -16.46 -5.00
CA ILE A 57 -11.95 -15.25 -4.38
C ILE A 57 -10.89 -14.53 -3.55
N PHE A 58 -10.55 -13.31 -3.95
CA PHE A 58 -9.54 -12.47 -3.29
C PHE A 58 -10.14 -11.11 -2.86
N PRO A 59 -10.72 -11.00 -1.65
CA PRO A 59 -11.37 -9.78 -1.21
C PRO A 59 -10.36 -8.69 -0.81
N VAL A 60 -10.57 -7.45 -1.27
CA VAL A 60 -9.75 -6.29 -0.90
C VAL A 60 -10.04 -5.87 0.55
N LYS A 61 -9.12 -6.14 1.48
CA LYS A 61 -9.29 -5.80 2.91
C LYS A 61 -8.88 -4.36 3.28
N ASN A 62 -7.88 -3.79 2.60
CA ASN A 62 -7.29 -2.48 2.94
C ASN A 62 -7.63 -1.41 1.90
N ARG A 63 -8.92 -1.09 1.76
CA ARG A 63 -9.35 0.06 0.95
C ARG A 63 -8.89 1.36 1.62
N ALA A 64 -8.38 2.31 0.83
CA ALA A 64 -7.96 3.61 1.33
C ALA A 64 -9.19 4.36 1.89
N LYS A 65 -9.09 4.79 3.14
CA LYS A 65 -10.16 5.45 3.89
C LYS A 65 -9.68 6.84 4.29
N VAL A 66 -10.47 7.87 3.98
CA VAL A 66 -10.25 9.22 4.46
C VAL A 66 -11.42 9.62 5.35
N VAL A 67 -11.12 10.28 6.45
CA VAL A 67 -12.12 10.81 7.36
C VAL A 67 -12.69 12.10 6.77
N LYS A 68 -14.00 12.19 6.56
CA LYS A 68 -14.67 13.39 6.01
C LYS A 68 -14.52 14.58 6.95
N LEU A 69 -14.78 14.38 8.24
CA LEU A 69 -14.78 15.43 9.25
C LEU A 69 -13.80 15.07 10.38
N LYS A 70 -12.59 15.64 10.33
CA LYS A 70 -11.55 15.45 11.36
C LYS A 70 -12.02 15.88 12.76
N ALA A 71 -12.85 16.92 12.82
CA ALA A 71 -13.44 17.43 14.07
C ALA A 71 -14.32 16.38 14.78
N LEU A 72 -15.14 15.62 14.03
CA LEU A 72 -15.96 14.54 14.59
C LEU A 72 -15.10 13.40 15.16
N THR A 73 -14.01 13.06 14.50
CA THR A 73 -13.06 12.07 15.02
C THR A 73 -12.36 12.57 16.28
N LEU A 74 -12.03 13.86 16.36
CA LEU A 74 -11.45 14.47 17.55
C LEU A 74 -12.45 14.49 18.72
N LEU A 75 -13.70 14.90 18.47
CA LEU A 75 -14.78 14.90 19.45
C LEU A 75 -15.09 13.49 19.96
N ASN A 76 -15.10 12.49 19.08
CA ASN A 76 -15.29 11.09 19.48
C ASN A 76 -14.13 10.58 20.35
N LYS A 77 -12.89 10.99 20.06
CA LYS A 77 -11.72 10.65 20.89
C LYS A 77 -11.77 11.34 22.25
N THR A 78 -12.12 12.62 22.31
CA THR A 78 -12.21 13.36 23.58
C THR A 78 -13.36 12.83 24.44
N TYR A 79 -14.51 12.52 23.84
CA TYR A 79 -15.62 11.87 24.54
C TYR A 79 -15.23 10.50 25.10
N ALA A 80 -14.59 9.64 24.30
CA ALA A 80 -14.15 8.32 24.75
C ALA A 80 -13.13 8.41 25.91
N SER A 81 -12.18 9.35 25.82
CA SER A 81 -11.20 9.64 26.88
C SER A 81 -11.87 10.15 28.16
N PHE A 82 -12.83 11.07 28.03
CA PHE A 82 -13.55 11.64 29.16
C PHE A 82 -14.38 10.59 29.91
N ILE A 83 -15.08 9.72 29.18
CA ILE A 83 -15.87 8.61 29.75
C ILE A 83 -14.97 7.58 30.43
N GLN A 84 -13.84 7.22 29.81
CA GLN A 84 -12.84 6.35 30.45
C GLN A 84 -12.28 6.95 31.73
N ARG A 85 -11.98 8.26 31.74
CA ARG A 85 -11.47 8.97 32.93
C ARG A 85 -12.48 8.99 34.07
N LEU A 86 -13.77 8.99 33.77
CA LEU A 86 -14.85 8.93 34.75
C LEU A 86 -15.22 7.50 35.17
N ALA A 87 -14.49 6.47 34.70
CA ALA A 87 -14.80 5.06 34.91
C ALA A 87 -16.25 4.69 34.54
N LEU A 88 -16.88 5.48 33.68
CA LEU A 88 -18.22 5.22 33.16
C LEU A 88 -18.09 4.22 32.03
N ASN A 89 -18.99 3.24 31.98
CA ASN A 89 -19.07 2.37 30.81
C ASN A 89 -19.45 3.25 29.61
N PRO A 90 -18.63 3.31 28.55
CA PRO A 90 -19.07 3.96 27.32
C PRO A 90 -20.38 3.31 26.92
N LEU A 91 -21.35 4.11 26.42
CA LEU A 91 -22.56 3.54 25.84
C LEU A 91 -22.11 2.48 24.81
N GLY A 92 -22.22 1.20 25.20
CA GLY A 92 -21.77 0.05 24.42
C GLY A 92 -22.64 -0.22 23.20
N THR A 93 -23.38 0.80 22.74
CA THR A 93 -24.39 0.75 21.69
C THR A 93 -23.80 0.75 20.29
N GLY A 94 -22.48 0.86 20.15
CA GLY A 94 -21.82 0.94 18.84
C GLY A 94 -22.13 2.22 18.07
N PHE A 95 -22.78 3.21 18.69
CA PHE A 95 -23.18 4.46 18.05
C PHE A 95 -22.00 5.32 17.61
N LEU A 96 -20.97 5.47 18.46
CA LEU A 96 -19.75 6.20 18.10
C LEU A 96 -18.95 5.51 16.98
N THR A 97 -18.92 4.18 17.00
CA THR A 97 -18.31 3.38 15.93
C THR A 97 -19.09 3.50 14.63
N PHE A 98 -20.43 3.56 14.69
CA PHE A 98 -21.30 3.79 13.54
C PHE A 98 -21.09 5.20 12.96
N LEU A 99 -21.06 6.24 13.80
CA LEU A 99 -20.77 7.61 13.37
C LEU A 99 -19.38 7.73 12.74
N ASN A 100 -18.35 7.12 13.33
CA ASN A 100 -17.02 7.08 12.73
C ASN A 100 -17.00 6.34 11.39
N LYS A 101 -17.79 5.26 11.25
CA LYS A 101 -17.91 4.51 10.00
C LYS A 101 -18.60 5.33 8.90
N LEU A 102 -19.64 6.09 9.24
CA LEU A 102 -20.28 7.05 8.31
C LEU A 102 -19.37 8.23 7.94
N ASN A 103 -18.46 8.58 8.85
CA ASN A 103 -17.47 9.64 8.67
C ASN A 103 -16.24 9.19 7.85
N ILE A 104 -16.20 7.94 7.41
CA ILE A 104 -15.15 7.43 6.52
C ILE A 104 -15.69 7.45 5.09
N GLN A 105 -14.97 8.13 4.19
CA GLN A 105 -15.20 8.07 2.76
C GLN A 105 -14.01 7.38 2.07
N GLU A 106 -14.30 6.61 1.03
CA GLU A 106 -13.27 6.19 0.09
C GLU A 106 -12.80 7.42 -0.69
N CYS A 107 -11.51 7.73 -0.64
CA CYS A 107 -10.95 8.90 -1.29
C CYS A 107 -9.88 8.50 -2.30
N SER A 108 -9.99 9.04 -3.51
CA SER A 108 -8.90 9.03 -4.48
C SER A 108 -7.87 10.07 -4.05
N ARG A 109 -6.60 9.65 -3.91
CA ARG A 109 -5.51 10.56 -3.56
C ARG A 109 -5.36 11.63 -4.67
N PRO A 110 -5.24 12.92 -4.34
CA PRO A 110 -4.98 13.93 -5.36
C PRO A 110 -3.66 13.61 -6.07
N PRO A 111 -3.56 13.84 -7.39
CA PRO A 111 -2.31 13.60 -8.11
C PRO A 111 -1.21 14.51 -7.55
N LEU A 112 -0.02 13.93 -7.38
CA LEU A 112 1.18 14.71 -7.02
C LEU A 112 1.45 15.77 -8.11
N PRO A 113 1.83 17.02 -7.73
CA PRO A 113 2.28 18.03 -8.68
C PRO A 113 3.39 17.49 -9.59
N LEU A 114 3.38 17.89 -10.86
CA LEU A 114 4.32 17.37 -11.86
C LEU A 114 5.77 17.65 -11.48
N GLU A 115 6.06 18.86 -11.01
CA GLU A 115 7.40 19.28 -10.56
C GLU A 115 7.92 18.36 -9.44
N PHE A 116 7.07 18.04 -8.46
CA PHE A 116 7.45 17.16 -7.37
C PHE A 116 7.63 15.70 -7.83
N ARG A 117 6.87 15.25 -8.84
CA ARG A 117 7.10 13.94 -9.47
C ARG A 117 8.44 13.88 -10.20
N GLN A 118 8.83 14.96 -10.87
CA GLN A 118 10.14 15.07 -11.54
C GLN A 118 11.26 14.98 -10.51
N GLU A 119 11.18 15.75 -9.42
CA GLU A 119 12.16 15.70 -8.34
C GLU A 119 12.30 14.28 -7.76
N LEU A 120 11.18 13.59 -7.50
CA LEU A 120 11.20 12.21 -7.03
C LEU A 120 11.81 11.26 -8.07
N LEU A 121 11.43 11.39 -9.34
CA LEU A 121 11.97 10.54 -10.40
C LEU A 121 13.48 10.72 -10.50
N GLU A 122 13.98 11.95 -10.56
CA GLU A 122 15.41 12.25 -10.57
C GLU A 122 16.12 11.67 -9.35
N ALA A 123 15.54 11.82 -8.15
CA ALA A 123 16.13 11.34 -6.90
C ALA A 123 16.20 9.80 -6.80
N PHE A 124 15.30 9.07 -7.48
CA PHE A 124 15.19 7.61 -7.39
C PHE A 124 15.52 6.88 -8.70
N TYR A 125 15.83 7.58 -9.79
CA TYR A 125 16.00 6.98 -11.12
C TYR A 125 17.01 5.83 -11.12
N ASP A 126 18.21 6.08 -10.58
CA ASP A 126 19.28 5.07 -10.53
C ASP A 126 18.88 3.85 -9.68
N ASP A 127 18.12 4.06 -8.61
CA ASP A 127 17.63 2.98 -7.76
C ASP A 127 16.54 2.15 -8.45
N ILE A 128 15.68 2.80 -9.26
CA ILE A 128 14.69 2.11 -10.09
C ILE A 128 15.38 1.25 -11.16
N CYS A 129 16.42 1.78 -11.81
CA CYS A 129 17.22 1.02 -12.79
C CYS A 129 17.92 -0.18 -12.14
N LEU A 130 18.53 0.01 -10.95
CA LEU A 130 19.11 -1.08 -10.18
C LEU A 130 18.07 -2.14 -9.79
N LEU A 131 16.88 -1.70 -9.36
CA LEU A 131 15.80 -2.61 -9.00
C LEU A 131 15.33 -3.43 -10.22
N GLU A 132 15.13 -2.77 -11.36
CA GLU A 132 14.73 -3.39 -12.64
C GLU A 132 15.69 -4.51 -13.05
N GLU A 133 17.00 -4.25 -12.96
CA GLU A 133 18.04 -5.26 -13.22
C GLU A 133 17.95 -6.44 -12.25
N ILE A 134 17.87 -6.16 -10.93
CA ILE A 134 17.85 -7.18 -9.88
C ILE A 134 16.63 -8.11 -10.00
N ILE A 135 15.46 -7.54 -10.24
CA ILE A 135 14.22 -8.32 -10.30
C ILE A 135 14.00 -8.95 -11.68
N GLY A 136 14.69 -8.45 -12.71
CA GLY A 136 14.56 -8.91 -14.10
C GLY A 136 13.18 -8.64 -14.69
N ARG A 137 12.58 -7.49 -14.38
CA ARG A 137 11.22 -7.10 -14.83
C ARG A 137 11.24 -5.67 -15.33
N ASP A 138 10.49 -5.41 -16.39
CA ASP A 138 10.30 -4.07 -16.93
C ASP A 138 9.60 -3.15 -15.91
N LEU A 139 10.28 -2.06 -15.52
CA LEU A 139 9.78 -0.99 -14.66
C LEU A 139 9.66 0.33 -15.43
N SER A 140 9.52 0.30 -16.76
CA SER A 140 9.40 1.51 -17.60
C SER A 140 8.27 2.43 -17.16
N SER A 141 7.15 1.89 -16.68
CA SER A 141 6.03 2.68 -16.11
C SER A 141 6.46 3.57 -14.94
N TRP A 142 7.47 3.16 -14.16
CA TRP A 142 7.95 3.91 -13.00
C TRP A 142 8.91 5.03 -13.40
N LYS A 143 9.47 4.96 -14.61
CA LYS A 143 10.40 5.95 -15.18
C LYS A 143 9.70 7.02 -16.03
N ASN A 144 8.40 6.88 -16.27
CA ASN A 144 7.63 7.78 -17.13
C ASN A 144 6.79 8.78 -16.32
N LEU A 145 6.90 10.07 -16.64
CA LEU A 145 6.14 11.14 -15.98
C LEU A 145 4.65 11.20 -16.36
N THR A 146 4.28 10.51 -17.44
CA THR A 146 2.96 10.57 -18.09
C THR A 146 1.91 9.64 -17.49
N GLU A 147 2.31 8.60 -16.74
CA GLU A 147 1.33 7.77 -16.05
C GLU A 147 0.81 8.49 -14.79
N SER A 148 -0.33 9.16 -14.95
CA SER A 148 -1.23 9.32 -13.82
C SER A 148 -1.61 7.92 -13.37
N TYR A 149 -1.32 7.55 -12.11
CA TYR A 149 -2.08 6.47 -11.47
C TYR A 149 -3.55 6.72 -11.79
N PRO A 150 -4.25 5.80 -12.49
CA PRO A 150 -5.64 6.02 -12.80
C PRO A 150 -6.33 6.26 -11.47
N ALA A 151 -6.99 7.42 -11.35
CA ALA A 151 -7.86 7.69 -10.22
C ALA A 151 -8.72 6.43 -10.07
N LYS A 152 -8.57 5.71 -8.95
CA LYS A 152 -9.22 4.41 -8.75
C LYS A 152 -10.70 4.61 -9.07
N ARG A 153 -11.19 3.98 -10.14
CA ARG A 153 -12.62 3.89 -10.40
C ARG A 153 -13.23 3.27 -9.16
N SER A 154 -14.04 4.06 -8.47
CA SER A 154 -14.98 3.58 -7.47
C SER A 154 -15.84 2.50 -8.15
N LEU A 155 -15.62 1.24 -7.78
CA LEU A 155 -16.60 0.18 -7.97
C LEU A 155 -17.55 0.21 -6.77
#